data_AF-A0A3D3LJJ6-F1
#
_entry.id   AF-A0A3D3LJJ6-F1
#
_cell.length_a   1.000
_cell.length_b   1.000
_cell.length_c   1.000
_cell.angle_alpha   90.00
_cell.angle_beta   90.00
_cell.angle_gamma   90.00
#
_symmetry.space_group_name_H-M   'P 1'
#
loop_
_entity.id
_entity.type
_entity.pdbx_description
1 polymer ?
#
loop_
_entity_poly.entity_id
_entity_poly.type
_entity_poly.pdbx_seq_one_letter_code
_entity_poly.pdbx_strand_id
1 'polypeptide(L)' 'GGYWYPRGGIPIDVFYQTGEPPADLYIPAQDVAPYTGR' A
#
# COMPACT_ATOMS: atom_id res chain seq x y z
N GLY A 1 -3.06 -1.56 -1.44
CA GLY A 1 -1.96 -1.03 -0.62
C GLY A 1 -2.28 -1.35 0.81
N GLY A 2 -1.35 -1.89 1.60
CA GLY A 2 -1.53 -1.99 3.04
C GLY A 2 -1.47 -0.59 3.64
N TYR A 3 -2.61 -0.02 4.03
CA TYR A 3 -2.66 1.28 4.70
C TYR A 3 -3.14 1.08 6.13
N TRP A 4 -2.23 1.29 7.07
CA TRP A 4 -2.54 1.24 8.49
C TRP A 4 -1.87 2.41 9.21
N TYR A 5 -2.61 3.06 10.11
CA TYR A 5 -2.17 4.23 10.88
C TYR A 5 -1.87 3.80 12.34
N PRO A 6 -0.58 3.64 12.73
CA PRO A 6 -0.23 2.94 13.97
C PRO A 6 -0.48 3.70 15.26
N ARG A 7 -0.78 2.96 16.35
CA ARG A 7 -0.52 3.39 17.75
C ARG A 7 0.47 2.49 18.51
N GLY A 8 1.43 1.90 17.79
CA GLY A 8 2.55 1.16 18.36
C GLY A 8 2.72 -0.25 17.77
N GLY A 9 3.91 -0.53 17.24
CA GLY A 9 4.42 -1.90 17.11
C GLY A 9 4.31 -2.57 15.73
N ILE A 10 5.27 -2.25 14.86
CA ILE A 10 5.85 -3.01 13.72
C ILE A 10 4.87 -3.68 12.73
N PRO A 11 4.60 -3.06 11.55
CA PRO A 11 3.98 -3.75 10.43
C PRO A 11 5.02 -4.53 9.58
N ILE A 12 4.67 -5.75 9.13
CA ILE A 12 5.38 -6.45 8.05
C ILE A 12 4.41 -6.58 6.87
N ASP A 13 4.51 -5.68 5.91
CA ASP A 13 3.86 -5.80 4.60
C ASP A 13 4.93 -5.89 3.51
N VAL A 14 5.43 -7.11 3.26
CA VAL A 14 6.38 -7.37 2.17
C VAL A 14 5.60 -7.80 0.94
N PHE A 15 5.34 -6.84 0.04
CA PHE A 15 4.92 -7.14 -1.33
C PHE A 15 6.04 -6.73 -2.27
N TYR A 16 6.81 -7.71 -2.74
CA TYR A 16 7.82 -7.51 -3.79
C TYR A 16 7.43 -8.36 -5.00
N GLN A 17 7.51 -7.77 -6.19
CA GLN A 17 7.29 -8.45 -7.46
C GLN A 17 8.49 -8.14 -8.36
N THR A 18 9.12 -9.19 -8.90
CA THR A 18 10.30 -9.08 -9.78
C THR A 18 9.97 -9.12 -11.27
N GLY A 19 8.72 -9.40 -11.61
CA GLY A 19 8.23 -9.48 -12.99
C GLY A 19 7.31 -8.32 -13.36
N GLU A 20 7.12 -8.13 -14.67
CA GLU A 20 6.22 -7.10 -15.21
C GLU A 20 4.80 -7.27 -14.64
N PRO A 21 4.12 -6.19 -14.22
CA PRO A 21 2.73 -6.25 -13.80
C PRO A 21 1.84 -6.84 -14.90
N PRO A 22 0.78 -7.59 -14.56
CA PRO A 22 -0.14 -8.12 -15.57
C PRO A 22 -0.85 -6.96 -16.30
N ALA A 23 -0.83 -7.01 -17.64
CA ALA A 23 -1.31 -5.91 -18.51
C ALA A 23 -2.78 -5.54 -18.31
N ASP A 24 -3.60 -6.49 -17.84
CA ASP A 24 -5.04 -6.33 -17.66
C ASP A 24 -5.46 -6.39 -16.18
N LEU A 25 -4.50 -6.23 -15.25
CA LEU A 25 -4.82 -6.19 -13.84
C LEU A 25 -5.55 -4.89 -13.51
N TYR A 26 -6.86 -5.00 -13.31
CA TYR A 26 -7.66 -3.89 -12.79
C TYR A 26 -7.30 -3.65 -11.31
N ILE A 27 -6.64 -2.52 -11.04
CA ILE A 27 -6.41 -2.01 -9.69
C ILE A 27 -7.24 -0.73 -9.51
N PRO A 28 -8.21 -0.69 -8.59
CA PRO A 28 -8.96 0.53 -8.32
C PRO A 28 -8.04 1.60 -7.70
N ALA A 29 -8.34 2.87 -7.96
CA ALA A 29 -7.68 3.98 -7.30
C ALA A 29 -7.85 3.85 -5.78
N GLN A 30 -6.77 4.06 -5.03
CA GLN A 30 -6.78 3.81 -3.58
C GLN A 30 -7.38 5.00 -2.81
N ASP A 31 -7.40 6.21 -3.37
CA ASP A 31 -7.99 7.44 -2.82
C ASP A 31 -7.71 7.74 -1.33
N VAL A 32 -6.69 7.09 -0.76
CA VAL A 32 -6.26 7.28 0.62
C VAL A 32 -5.40 8.53 0.68
N ALA A 33 -5.90 9.56 1.37
CA ALA A 33 -5.13 10.77 1.61
C ALA A 33 -3.87 10.43 2.44
N PRO A 34 -2.69 10.94 2.04
CA PRO A 34 -1.48 10.76 2.82
C PRO A 34 -1.66 11.44 4.17
N TYR A 35 -1.14 10.81 5.23
CA TYR A 35 -1.18 11.39 6.57
C TYR A 35 -0.36 12.70 6.60
N THR A 36 -1.04 13.81 6.87
CA THR A 36 -0.40 15.10 7.13
C THR A 36 -0.21 15.25 8.64
N GLY A 37 0.92 14.80 9.17
CA GLY A 37 1.29 15.08 10.56
C GLY A 37 1.52 16.58 10.78
N ARG A 38 1.13 17.11 11.94
CA ARG A 38 1.65 18.37 12.47
C ARG A 38 2.65 18.06 13.57
#